data_AF-A0A455UGG4-F1
#
_entry.id   AF-A0A455UGG4-F1
#
_cell.length_a   1.000
_cell.length_b   1.000
_cell.length_c   1.000
_cell.angle_alpha   90.00
_cell.angle_beta   90.00
_cell.angle_gamma   90.00
#
_symmetry.space_group_name_H-M   'P 1'
#
loop_
_entity.id
_entity.type
_entity.pdbx_description
1 polymer ?
#
loop_
_entity_poly.entity_id
_entity_poly.type
_entity_poly.pdbx_seq_one_letter_code
_entity_poly.pdbx_strand_id
1 'polypeptide(L)'
;MDLNLHTHLAELIIKIFNDERLNTKGAQLIFSTHNVSLMSPENLRRDQVWIAEKESGVTTLVSLEDFDKNLVKIDSPFGRWYDDGEFGVYRK
;
A
#
# COMPACT_ATOMS: atom_id res chain seq x y z
N MET A 1 10.41 -10.42 5.92
CA MET A 1 10.82 -11.51 5.02
C MET A 1 10.85 -10.94 3.61
N ASP A 2 11.99 -10.45 3.14
CA ASP A 2 12.18 -10.29 1.69
C ASP A 2 12.56 -11.65 1.12
N LEU A 3 11.57 -12.55 1.10
CA LEU A 3 11.59 -13.61 0.11
C LEU A 3 11.51 -12.87 -1.22
N ASN A 4 12.49 -13.05 -2.10
CA ASN A 4 12.52 -12.51 -3.45
C ASN A 4 11.36 -13.08 -4.30
N LEU A 5 10.11 -12.86 -3.87
CA LEU A 5 8.94 -13.07 -4.67
C LEU A 5 9.03 -12.04 -5.79
N HIS A 6 9.07 -12.55 -7.01
CA HIS A 6 8.95 -11.70 -8.18
C HIS A 6 7.70 -10.81 -8.02
N THR A 7 7.79 -9.52 -8.34
CA THR A 7 6.69 -8.54 -8.19
C THR A 7 5.36 -9.09 -8.69
N HIS A 8 5.35 -9.68 -9.89
CA HIS A 8 4.17 -10.31 -10.48
C HIS A 8 3.52 -11.42 -9.66
N LEU A 9 4.29 -12.19 -8.89
CA LEU A 9 3.73 -13.22 -8.03
C LEU A 9 3.02 -12.60 -6.82
N ALA A 10 3.59 -11.53 -6.24
CA ALA A 10 2.93 -10.79 -5.18
C ALA A 10 1.64 -10.11 -5.68
N GLU A 11 1.67 -9.51 -6.88
CA GLU A 11 0.48 -8.95 -7.55
C GLU A 11 -0.60 -10.02 -7.76
N LEU A 12 -0.22 -11.22 -8.21
CA LEU A 12 -1.16 -12.32 -8.39
C LEU A 12 -1.80 -12.74 -7.07
N ILE A 13 -1.02 -12.84 -5.99
CA ILE A 13 -1.54 -13.17 -4.67
C ILE A 13 -2.54 -12.10 -4.22
N ILE A 14 -2.20 -10.81 -4.34
CA ILE A 14 -3.13 -9.70 -4.01
C ILE A 14 -4.44 -9.83 -4.81
N LYS A 15 -4.35 -10.08 -6.12
CA LYS A 15 -5.52 -10.27 -6.99
C LYS A 15 -6.40 -11.44 -6.55
N ILE A 16 -5.81 -12.56 -6.14
CA ILE A 16 -6.57 -13.72 -5.64
C ILE A 16 -7.38 -13.35 -4.38
N PHE A 17 -6.78 -12.60 -3.46
CA PHE A 17 -7.45 -12.20 -2.22
C PHE A 17 -8.50 -11.10 -2.44
N ASN A 18 -8.37 -10.30 -3.49
CA ASN A 18 -9.33 -9.28 -3.88
C ASN A 18 -10.46 -9.79 -4.79
N ASP A 19 -10.36 -11.02 -5.34
CA ASP A 19 -11.40 -11.62 -6.17
C ASP A 19 -12.40 -12.41 -5.31
N GLU A 20 -13.63 -11.93 -5.21
CA GLU A 20 -14.72 -12.59 -4.46
C GLU A 20 -15.04 -14.01 -4.94
N ARG A 21 -14.73 -14.33 -6.20
CA ARG A 21 -14.95 -15.66 -6.79
C ARG A 21 -13.89 -16.67 -6.34
N LEU A 22 -12.69 -16.19 -6.04
CA LEU A 22 -11.57 -17.03 -5.56
C LEU A 22 -11.51 -17.02 -4.03
N ASN A 23 -11.59 -15.85 -3.42
CA ASN A 23 -11.62 -15.65 -1.98
C ASN A 23 -13.03 -15.82 -1.40
N THR A 24 -13.64 -16.96 -1.68
CA THR A 24 -15.04 -17.30 -1.29
C THR A 24 -15.30 -17.31 0.21
N LYS A 25 -14.24 -17.33 1.03
CA LYS A 25 -14.31 -17.33 2.49
C LYS A 25 -13.96 -15.97 3.11
N GLY A 26 -13.69 -14.94 2.29
CA GLY A 26 -13.34 -13.60 2.79
C GLY A 26 -12.07 -13.58 3.64
N ALA A 27 -11.06 -14.39 3.30
CA ALA A 27 -9.79 -14.39 3.99
C ALA A 27 -9.08 -13.04 3.85
N GLN A 28 -8.34 -12.62 4.89
CA GLN A 28 -7.57 -11.38 4.87
C GLN A 28 -6.08 -11.66 4.61
N LEU A 29 -5.49 -10.84 3.74
CA LEU A 29 -4.05 -10.84 3.46
C LEU A 29 -3.43 -9.60 4.11
N ILE A 30 -2.54 -9.81 5.08
CA ILE A 30 -1.74 -8.75 5.70
C ILE A 30 -0.27 -9.04 5.41
N PHE A 31 0.41 -8.09 4.79
CA PHE A 31 1.81 -8.22 4.41
C PHE A 31 2.54 -6.88 4.49
N SER A 32 3.86 -6.95 4.66
CA SER A 32 4.77 -5.81 4.54
C SER A 32 5.66 -6.02 3.33
N THR A 33 5.98 -4.96 2.59
CA THR A 33 6.85 -5.05 1.41
C THR A 33 7.71 -3.78 1.28
N HIS A 34 8.93 -3.94 0.74
CA HIS A 34 9.75 -2.82 0.26
C HIS A 34 9.49 -2.51 -1.22
N ASN A 35 8.61 -3.27 -1.89
CA ASN A 35 8.33 -3.12 -3.30
C ASN A 35 7.19 -2.13 -3.55
N VAL A 36 7.56 -0.88 -3.84
CA VAL A 36 6.63 0.25 -4.04
C VAL A 36 5.72 0.06 -5.25
N SER A 37 6.11 -0.76 -6.24
CA SER A 37 5.26 -1.04 -7.41
C SER A 37 3.95 -1.76 -7.08
N LEU A 38 3.88 -2.44 -5.92
CA LEU A 38 2.62 -3.03 -5.42
C LEU A 38 1.64 -1.97 -4.89
N MET A 39 2.12 -0.78 -4.56
CA MET A 39 1.34 0.33 -3.99
C MET A 39 0.63 1.14 -5.09
N SER A 40 -0.25 0.46 -5.82
CA SER A 40 -1.01 1.00 -6.94
C SER A 40 -2.52 0.93 -6.67
N PRO A 41 -3.31 1.97 -7.06
CA PRO A 41 -4.77 1.92 -6.98
C PRO A 41 -5.40 0.76 -7.78
N GLU A 42 -4.67 0.17 -8.73
CA GLU A 42 -5.11 -1.05 -9.45
C GLU A 42 -5.09 -2.31 -8.57
N ASN A 43 -4.22 -2.35 -7.57
CA ASN A 43 -4.00 -3.52 -6.72
C ASN A 43 -4.59 -3.33 -5.31
N LEU A 44 -4.49 -2.13 -4.75
CA LEU A 44 -4.84 -1.82 -3.37
C LEU A 44 -5.59 -0.49 -3.32
N ARG A 45 -6.65 -0.45 -2.52
CA ARG A 45 -7.31 0.82 -2.19
C ARG A 45 -6.47 1.62 -1.20
N ARG A 46 -6.64 2.94 -1.15
CA ARG A 46 -5.89 3.80 -0.22
C ARG A 46 -6.09 3.41 1.26
N ASP A 47 -7.28 2.94 1.64
CA ASP A 47 -7.58 2.48 3.00
C ASP A 47 -6.92 1.15 3.35
N GLN A 48 -6.27 0.49 2.38
CA GLN A 48 -5.54 -0.77 2.55
C GLN A 48 -4.02 -0.57 2.58
N VAL A 49 -3.55 0.67 2.56
CA VAL A 49 -2.13 1.00 2.51
C VAL A 49 -1.70 1.77 3.74
N TRP A 50 -0.65 1.28 4.39
CA TRP A 50 0.03 1.94 5.51
C TRP A 50 1.51 2.13 5.19
N ILE A 51 2.01 3.33 5.45
CA ILE A 51 3.42 3.66 5.35
C ILE A 51 4.04 3.55 6.74
N ALA A 52 5.16 2.84 6.83
CA ALA A 52 5.96 2.75 8.06
C ALA A 52 7.10 3.77 8.00
N GLU A 53 7.07 4.75 8.89
CA GLU A 53 8.12 5.76 9.01
C GLU A 53 8.88 5.59 10.31
N LYS A 54 10.19 5.84 10.27
CA LYS A 54 11.06 5.74 11.45
C LYS A 54 11.70 7.08 11.73
N GLU A 55 11.46 7.61 12.92
CA GLU A 55 12.06 8.84 13.42
C GLU A 55 12.62 8.62 14.82
N SER A 56 13.88 9.00 15.05
CA SER A 56 14.53 8.92 16.37
C SER A 56 14.40 7.56 17.07
N GLY A 57 14.38 6.47 16.30
CA GLY A 57 14.24 5.10 16.83
C GLY A 57 12.81 4.63 17.07
N VAL A 58 11.80 5.48 16.86
CA VAL A 58 10.38 5.16 16.97
C VAL A 58 9.80 4.94 15.56
N THR A 59 9.05 3.86 15.38
CA THR A 59 8.32 3.60 14.14
C THR A 59 6.85 3.99 14.30
N THR A 60 6.33 4.78 13.36
CA THR A 60 4.92 5.15 13.29
C THR A 60 4.34 4.61 11.98
N LEU A 61 3.12 4.08 12.03
CA LEU A 61 2.36 3.68 10.85
C LEU A 61 1.36 4.80 10.50
N VAL A 62 1.31 5.19 9.22
CA VAL A 62 0.42 6.22 8.71
C VAL A 62 -0.45 5.61 7.62
N SER A 63 -1.77 5.72 7.74
CA SER A 63 -2.68 5.24 6.69
C SER A 63 -2.77 6.24 5.55
N LEU A 64 -2.85 5.78 4.31
CA LEU A 64 -3.18 6.68 3.20
C LEU A 64 -4.60 7.23 3.28
N GLU A 65 -5.51 6.59 4.04
CA GLU A 65 -6.86 7.12 4.29
C GLU A 65 -6.85 8.36 5.19
N ASP A 66 -5.81 8.56 6.01
CA ASP A 66 -5.70 9.69 6.93
C ASP A 66 -5.37 11.02 6.23
N PHE A 67 -4.93 10.96 4.96
CA PHE A 67 -4.63 12.15 4.15
C PHE A 67 -5.92 12.80 3.63
N ASP A 68 -5.86 14.12 3.38
CA ASP A 68 -6.99 14.87 2.79
C ASP A 68 -7.43 14.20 1.48
N LYS A 69 -8.73 13.88 1.38
CA LYS A 69 -9.32 13.18 0.25
C LYS A 69 -9.23 13.97 -1.07
N ASN A 70 -9.03 15.28 -0.99
CA ASN A 70 -8.80 16.14 -2.15
C ASN A 70 -7.35 16.05 -2.66
N LEU A 71 -6.41 15.71 -1.78
CA LEU A 71 -4.99 15.53 -2.10
C LEU A 71 -4.71 14.08 -2.51
N VAL A 72 -5.08 13.12 -1.67
CA VAL A 72 -4.88 11.68 -1.90
C VAL A 72 -6.20 11.05 -2.32
N LYS A 73 -6.47 11.10 -3.63
CA LYS A 73 -7.68 10.54 -4.26
C LYS A 73 -7.55 9.03 -4.40
N ILE A 74 -8.67 8.36 -4.68
CA ILE A 74 -8.70 6.90 -4.83
C ILE A 74 -7.86 6.38 -6.00
N ASP A 75 -7.64 7.22 -7.01
CA ASP A 75 -6.89 6.95 -8.24
C ASP A 75 -5.52 7.66 -8.27
N SER A 76 -5.10 8.29 -7.16
CA SER A 76 -3.79 8.92 -7.07
C SER A 76 -2.68 7.87 -7.25
N PRO A 77 -1.55 8.23 -7.90
CA PRO A 77 -0.44 7.32 -8.13
C PRO A 77 0.43 7.19 -6.86
N PHE A 78 -0.13 6.61 -5.79
CA PHE A 78 0.49 6.57 -4.46
C PHE A 78 1.93 6.03 -4.48
N GLY A 79 2.21 4.97 -5.24
CA GLY A 79 3.56 4.40 -5.35
C GLY A 79 4.58 5.43 -5.84
N ARG A 80 4.24 6.17 -6.90
CA ARG A 80 5.10 7.25 -7.40
C ARG A 80 5.29 8.35 -6.37
N TRP A 81 4.21 8.78 -5.72
CA TRP A 81 4.25 9.82 -4.69
C TRP A 81 5.11 9.43 -3.48
N TYR A 82 5.15 8.15 -3.14
CA TYR A 82 6.05 7.64 -2.11
C TYR A 82 7.51 7.70 -2.54
N ASP A 83 7.82 7.28 -3.77
CA ASP A 83 9.18 7.36 -4.32
C ASP A 83 9.67 8.81 -4.45
N ASP A 84 8.76 9.73 -4.81
CA ASP A 84 9.04 11.17 -4.94
C ASP A 84 9.09 11.89 -3.59
N GLY A 85 8.71 11.23 -2.48
CA GLY A 85 8.68 11.82 -1.14
C GLY A 85 7.53 12.81 -0.88
N GLU A 86 6.52 12.83 -1.74
CA GLU A 86 5.36 13.75 -1.70
C GLU A 86 4.55 13.63 -0.40
N PHE A 87 4.43 12.42 0.17
CA PHE A 87 3.70 12.22 1.44
C PHE A 87 4.33 12.97 2.62
N GLY A 88 5.63 13.25 2.58
CA GLY A 88 6.31 14.07 3.58
C GLY A 88 5.93 15.55 3.51
N VAL A 89 5.51 16.04 2.33
CA VAL A 89 5.16 17.45 2.11
C VAL A 89 3.75 17.78 2.62
N TYR A 90 2.82 16.82 2.51
CA TYR A 90 1.44 17.01 2.95
C TYR A 90 1.24 16.82 4.45
N ARG A 91 2.31 16.52 5.20
CA ARG A 91 2.31 16.42 6.66
C ARG A 91 2.62 17.78 7.28
N LYS A 92 1.58 18.44 7.84
CA LYS A 92 1.71 19.55 8.81
C LYS A 92 1.28 19.07 10.19
#